data_AF-V2WZT0-F1
#
_entry.id   AF-V2WZT0-F1
#
_cell.length_a   1.000
_cell.length_b   1.000
_cell.length_c   1.000
_cell.angle_alpha   90.00
_cell.angle_beta   90.00
_cell.angle_gamma   90.00
#
_symmetry.space_group_name_H-M   'P 1'
#
loop_
_entity.id
_entity.type
_entity.pdbx_description
1 polymer ?
#
loop_
_entity_poly.entity_id
_entity_poly.type
_entity_poly.pdbx_seq_one_letter_code
_entity_poly.pdbx_strand_id
1 'polypeptide(L)'
;MPLRLIPEPKAIVSIATLAFLQYTSEYSIIFFLQNIAAWAYYTHKAVLEHNENRTSPYYLLSVELCNKVYQVLLRHQLVAGQVRNRVQGDLLSAFLIFQHMSFRDVVADIYLFTQERYNKNVLVRTGESLFGVDARTVGELTARLGEAYDSLQMGSIERSFIGTLHRL
;
A
#
# COMPACT_ATOMS: atom_id res chain seq x y z
N MET A 1 -43.70 0.52 0.61
CA MET A 1 -42.42 0.10 0.00
C MET A 1 -41.35 0.18 1.08
N PRO A 2 -40.67 -0.91 1.46
CA PRO A 2 -39.56 -0.80 2.41
C PRO A 2 -38.34 -0.23 1.68
N LEU A 3 -37.77 0.83 2.26
CA LEU A 3 -36.47 1.38 1.86
C LEU A 3 -35.42 0.28 2.00
N ARG A 4 -34.86 -0.18 0.87
CA ARG A 4 -33.65 -1.01 0.90
C ARG A 4 -32.54 -0.15 1.50
N LEU A 5 -32.12 -0.51 2.72
CA LEU A 5 -30.84 -0.10 3.28
C LEU A 5 -29.77 -0.52 2.29
N ILE A 6 -29.27 0.44 1.49
CA ILE A 6 -28.04 0.27 0.74
C ILE A 6 -26.97 0.15 1.82
N PRO A 7 -26.27 -1.00 1.96
CA PRO A 7 -25.17 -1.06 2.89
C PRO A 7 -24.15 -0.03 2.42
N GLU A 8 -23.94 1.04 3.20
CA GLU A 8 -22.81 1.93 2.98
C GLU A 8 -21.55 1.06 2.96
N PRO A 9 -20.66 1.22 1.96
CA PRO A 9 -19.38 0.53 2.01
C PRO A 9 -18.63 1.08 3.23
N LYS A 10 -18.59 0.30 4.31
CA LYS A 10 -17.68 0.53 5.44
C LYS A 10 -16.27 0.15 4.99
N ALA A 11 -15.73 0.86 4.00
CA ALA A 11 -14.32 0.83 3.68
C ALA A 11 -13.58 1.51 4.83
N ILE A 12 -13.28 0.76 5.87
CA ILE A 12 -12.53 1.21 7.04
C ILE A 12 -11.27 0.35 7.09
N VAL A 13 -10.10 0.99 7.17
CA VAL A 13 -8.88 0.24 7.50
C VAL A 13 -8.98 -0.18 8.96
N SER A 14 -8.85 -1.47 9.23
CA SER A 14 -8.89 -1.94 10.61
C SER A 14 -7.67 -1.42 11.39
N ILE A 15 -7.83 -1.19 12.70
CA ILE A 15 -6.73 -0.79 13.58
C ILE A 15 -5.60 -1.83 13.54
N ALA A 16 -5.95 -3.12 13.47
CA ALA A 16 -4.98 -4.20 13.34
C ALA A 16 -4.18 -4.12 12.03
N THR A 17 -4.84 -3.81 10.91
CA THR A 17 -4.17 -3.60 9.61
C THR A 17 -3.18 -2.44 9.69
N LEU A 18 -3.57 -1.29 10.24
CA LEU A 18 -2.67 -0.15 10.38
C LEU A 18 -1.49 -0.43 11.32
N ALA A 19 -1.74 -1.08 12.45
CA ALA A 19 -0.70 -1.47 13.39
C ALA A 19 0.31 -2.44 12.74
N PHE A 20 -0.18 -3.40 11.95
CA PHE A 20 0.68 -4.32 11.21
C PHE A 20 1.53 -3.61 10.15
N LEU A 21 0.95 -2.69 9.39
CA LEU A 21 1.66 -1.90 8.39
C LEU A 21 2.76 -1.04 9.06
N GLN A 22 2.42 -0.38 10.18
CA GLN A 22 3.39 0.41 10.95
C GLN A 22 4.53 -0.46 11.50
N TYR A 23 4.20 -1.60 12.10
CA TYR A 23 5.22 -2.52 12.62
C TYR A 23 6.14 -3.00 11.48
N THR A 24 5.57 -3.36 10.33
CA THR A 24 6.37 -3.83 9.20
C THR A 24 7.25 -2.74 8.61
N SER A 25 6.78 -1.48 8.57
CA SER A 25 7.58 -0.35 8.08
C SER A 25 8.74 0.01 9.01
N GLU A 26 8.59 -0.20 10.31
CA GLU A 26 9.63 0.13 11.30
C GLU A 26 10.65 -1.01 11.49
N TYR A 27 10.22 -2.26 11.44
CA TYR A 27 11.04 -3.40 11.92
C TYR A 27 11.41 -4.43 10.85
N SER A 28 10.89 -4.35 9.63
CA SER A 28 11.25 -5.32 8.58
C SER A 28 12.70 -5.12 8.11
N ILE A 29 13.50 -6.19 8.19
CA ILE A 29 14.84 -6.25 7.56
C ILE A 29 14.79 -6.52 6.05
N ILE A 30 13.60 -6.79 5.51
CA ILE A 30 13.35 -6.98 4.07
C ILE A 30 12.84 -5.65 3.53
N PHE A 31 13.75 -4.93 2.87
CA PHE A 31 13.54 -3.57 2.37
C PHE A 31 12.32 -3.43 1.45
N PHE A 32 12.06 -4.44 0.60
CA PHE A 32 10.86 -4.44 -0.24
C PHE A 32 9.57 -4.35 0.60
N LEU A 33 9.42 -5.24 1.59
CA LEU A 33 8.25 -5.30 2.48
C LEU A 33 8.14 -4.04 3.34
N GLN A 34 9.29 -3.56 3.82
CA GLN A 34 9.38 -2.32 4.58
C GLN A 34 8.82 -1.12 3.80
N ASN A 35 9.24 -0.96 2.53
CA ASN A 35 8.84 0.17 1.71
C ASN A 35 7.35 0.17 1.39
N ILE A 36 6.80 -0.95 0.92
CA ILE A 36 5.37 -0.98 0.57
C ILE A 36 4.49 -0.77 1.81
N ALA A 37 4.92 -1.27 2.98
CA ALA A 37 4.25 -1.01 4.24
C ALA A 37 4.31 0.46 4.65
N ALA A 38 5.49 1.08 4.55
CA ALA A 38 5.70 2.49 4.85
C ALA A 38 4.84 3.38 3.94
N TRP A 39 4.87 3.15 2.63
CA TRP A 39 4.08 3.91 1.67
C TRP A 39 2.58 3.80 1.91
N ALA A 40 2.05 2.60 2.17
CA ALA A 40 0.64 2.43 2.51
C ALA A 40 0.26 3.15 3.82
N TYR A 41 1.04 2.94 4.87
CA TYR A 41 0.81 3.54 6.18
C TYR A 41 0.85 5.07 6.13
N TYR A 42 1.90 5.66 5.54
CA TYR A 42 2.04 7.12 5.46
C TYR A 42 1.04 7.76 4.49
N THR A 43 0.60 7.06 3.45
CA THR A 43 -0.51 7.52 2.59
C THR A 43 -1.78 7.69 3.42
N HIS A 44 -2.18 6.65 4.16
CA HIS A 44 -3.40 6.70 4.96
C HIS A 44 -3.28 7.72 6.11
N LYS A 45 -2.11 7.79 6.75
CA LYS A 45 -1.82 8.80 7.79
C LYS A 45 -1.99 10.22 7.24
N ALA A 46 -1.41 10.53 6.08
CA ALA A 46 -1.52 11.85 5.47
C ALA A 46 -2.97 12.23 5.13
N VAL A 47 -3.76 11.28 4.61
CA VAL A 47 -5.19 11.46 4.33
C VAL A 47 -5.98 11.79 5.61
N LEU A 48 -5.69 11.11 6.72
CA LEU A 48 -6.33 11.38 8.01
C LEU A 48 -5.92 12.74 8.59
N GLU A 49 -4.63 13.09 8.53
CA GLU A 49 -4.10 14.39 8.99
C GLU A 49 -4.74 15.58 8.26
N HIS A 50 -5.17 15.37 7.02
CA HIS A 50 -5.86 16.38 6.21
C HIS A 50 -7.39 16.31 6.30
N ASN A 51 -7.94 15.52 7.24
CA ASN A 51 -9.38 15.40 7.52
C ASN A 51 -10.24 15.05 6.29
N GLU A 52 -9.72 14.22 5.37
CA GLU A 52 -10.53 13.73 4.26
C GLU A 52 -11.71 12.89 4.76
N ASN A 53 -12.90 13.16 4.21
CA ASN A 53 -14.12 12.45 4.58
C ASN A 53 -14.08 10.98 4.13
N ARG A 54 -14.85 10.11 4.79
CA ARG A 54 -14.92 8.67 4.46
C ARG A 54 -15.43 8.37 3.04
N THR A 55 -16.15 9.31 2.44
CA THR A 55 -16.66 9.23 1.07
C THR A 55 -15.71 9.86 0.04
N SER A 56 -14.61 10.48 0.50
CA SER A 56 -13.62 11.07 -0.38
C SER A 56 -12.91 10.00 -1.20
N PRO A 57 -12.72 10.20 -2.51
CA PRO A 57 -11.93 9.28 -3.34
C PRO A 57 -10.54 9.00 -2.76
N TYR A 58 -9.89 9.99 -2.15
CA TYR A 58 -8.57 9.82 -1.52
C TYR A 58 -8.61 8.92 -0.30
N TYR A 59 -9.66 9.06 0.52
CA TYR A 59 -9.87 8.17 1.66
C TYR A 59 -10.09 6.73 1.20
N LEU A 60 -10.99 6.52 0.23
CA LEU A 60 -11.27 5.20 -0.32
C LEU A 60 -10.03 4.56 -0.96
N LEU A 61 -9.25 5.32 -1.74
CA LEU A 61 -7.98 4.86 -2.32
C LEU A 61 -6.98 4.46 -1.22
N SER A 62 -6.83 5.26 -0.17
CA SER A 62 -5.91 4.94 0.92
C SER A 62 -6.32 3.68 1.70
N VAL A 63 -7.63 3.44 1.83
CA VAL A 63 -8.16 2.22 2.45
C VAL A 63 -7.85 1.00 1.59
N GLU A 64 -8.13 1.08 0.29
CA GLU A 64 -7.86 0.00 -0.66
C GLU A 64 -6.36 -0.32 -0.73
N LEU A 65 -5.51 0.72 -0.73
CA LEU A 65 -4.06 0.58 -0.66
C LEU A 65 -3.62 -0.19 0.58
N CYS A 66 -4.08 0.22 1.77
CA CYS A 66 -3.74 -0.46 3.02
C CYS A 66 -4.16 -1.92 3.01
N ASN A 67 -5.38 -2.20 2.54
CA ASN A 67 -5.91 -3.56 2.50
C ASN A 67 -5.10 -4.45 1.55
N LYS A 68 -4.82 -4.00 0.32
CA LYS A 68 -4.06 -4.80 -0.65
C LYS A 68 -2.61 -5.00 -0.23
N VAL A 69 -1.94 -3.96 0.27
CA VAL A 69 -0.57 -4.08 0.80
C VAL A 69 -0.54 -5.06 1.98
N TYR A 70 -1.50 -4.96 2.90
CA TYR A 70 -1.61 -5.90 4.01
C TYR A 70 -1.72 -7.36 3.55
N GLN A 71 -2.54 -7.64 2.53
CA GLN A 71 -2.65 -9.00 1.98
C GLN A 71 -1.33 -9.50 1.36
N VAL A 72 -0.62 -8.63 0.62
CA VAL A 72 0.70 -8.98 0.06
C VAL A 72 1.72 -9.26 1.17
N LEU A 73 1.74 -8.45 2.23
CA LEU A 73 2.64 -8.66 3.36
C LEU A 73 2.33 -9.95 4.11
N LEU A 74 1.05 -10.27 4.35
CA LEU A 74 0.65 -11.53 4.98
C LEU A 74 1.12 -12.75 4.18
N ARG A 75 0.99 -12.69 2.85
CA ARG A 75 1.45 -13.77 1.96
C ARG A 75 2.94 -14.04 2.12
N HIS A 76 3.76 -13.00 2.27
CA HIS A 76 5.20 -13.14 2.45
C HIS A 76 5.67 -13.30 3.90
N GLN A 77 4.77 -13.23 4.89
CA GLN A 77 5.13 -13.27 6.31
C GLN A 77 5.89 -14.55 6.70
N LEU A 78 5.48 -15.71 6.15
CA LEU A 78 6.13 -16.99 6.44
C LEU A 78 7.57 -17.02 5.90
N VAL A 79 7.79 -16.52 4.68
CA VAL A 79 9.12 -16.46 4.07
C VAL A 79 9.98 -15.42 4.79
N ALA A 80 9.39 -14.28 5.15
CA ALA A 80 10.06 -13.24 5.91
C ALA A 80 10.54 -13.73 7.28
N GLY A 81 9.76 -14.57 7.97
CA GLY A 81 10.14 -15.18 9.24
C GLY A 81 11.32 -16.16 9.16
N GLN A 82 11.70 -16.60 7.96
CA GLN A 82 12.86 -17.46 7.74
C GLN A 82 14.16 -16.69 7.51
N VAL A 83 14.08 -15.38 7.23
CA VAL A 83 15.23 -14.51 7.00
C VAL A 83 15.92 -14.20 8.34
N ARG A 84 17.19 -14.58 8.47
CA ARG A 84 17.93 -14.47 9.75
C ARG A 84 18.87 -13.28 9.81
N ASN A 85 19.21 -12.69 8.68
CA ASN A 85 20.18 -11.61 8.59
C ASN A 85 19.88 -10.68 7.41
N ARG A 86 20.58 -9.53 7.40
CA ARG A 86 20.40 -8.47 6.40
C ARG A 86 20.71 -8.93 4.97
N VAL A 87 21.74 -9.75 4.76
CA VAL A 87 22.11 -10.24 3.42
C VAL A 87 21.00 -11.08 2.80
N GLN A 88 20.41 -12.00 3.58
CA GLN A 88 19.24 -12.78 3.15
C GLN A 88 18.04 -11.86 2.90
N GLY A 89 17.86 -10.81 3.70
CA GLY A 89 16.81 -9.80 3.53
C GLY A 89 16.96 -8.99 2.25
N ASP A 90 18.19 -8.62 1.89
CA ASP A 90 18.52 -7.89 0.65
C ASP A 90 18.28 -8.78 -0.58
N LEU A 91 18.68 -10.05 -0.52
CA LEU A 91 18.42 -11.04 -1.58
C LEU A 91 16.93 -11.27 -1.80
N LEU A 92 16.18 -11.48 -0.72
CA LEU A 92 14.72 -11.62 -0.80
C LEU A 92 14.07 -10.34 -1.31
N SER A 93 14.56 -9.17 -0.89
CA SER A 93 14.06 -7.89 -1.41
C SER A 93 14.27 -7.76 -2.91
N ALA A 94 15.46 -8.08 -3.43
CA ALA A 94 15.75 -8.03 -4.86
C ALA A 94 14.83 -8.98 -5.66
N PHE A 95 14.61 -10.18 -5.13
CA PHE A 95 13.69 -11.15 -5.73
C PHE A 95 12.25 -10.65 -5.75
N LEU A 96 11.75 -10.13 -4.62
CA LEU A 96 10.40 -9.59 -4.52
C LEU A 96 10.21 -8.34 -5.38
N ILE A 97 11.22 -7.48 -5.51
CA ILE A 97 11.18 -6.34 -6.44
C ILE A 97 10.96 -6.84 -7.87
N PHE A 98 11.69 -7.86 -8.30
CA PHE A 98 11.51 -8.41 -9.64
C PHE A 98 10.12 -9.01 -9.85
N GLN A 99 9.61 -9.77 -8.88
CA GLN A 99 8.30 -10.43 -8.99
C GLN A 99 7.12 -9.47 -8.86
N HIS A 100 7.26 -8.43 -8.05
CA HIS A 100 6.18 -7.53 -7.67
C HIS A 100 6.39 -6.10 -8.18
N MET A 101 7.22 -5.91 -9.22
CA MET A 101 7.59 -4.60 -9.75
C MET A 101 6.37 -3.72 -10.04
N SER A 102 5.40 -4.23 -10.81
CA SER A 102 4.18 -3.50 -11.15
C SER A 102 3.39 -3.06 -9.91
N PHE A 103 3.20 -3.96 -8.95
CA PHE A 103 2.49 -3.64 -7.71
C PHE A 103 3.22 -2.60 -6.87
N ARG A 104 4.53 -2.78 -6.69
CA ARG A 104 5.39 -1.84 -5.98
C ARG A 104 5.31 -0.44 -6.58
N ASP A 105 5.40 -0.34 -7.90
CA ASP A 105 5.44 0.93 -8.60
C ASP A 105 4.11 1.65 -8.47
N VAL A 106 2.97 0.95 -8.54
CA VAL A 106 1.66 1.57 -8.28
C VAL A 106 1.50 2.02 -6.81
N VAL A 107 1.99 1.24 -5.84
CA VAL A 107 2.00 1.65 -4.43
C VAL A 107 2.83 2.91 -4.23
N ALA A 108 4.00 2.99 -4.89
CA ALA A 108 4.87 4.17 -4.87
C ALA A 108 4.20 5.38 -5.54
N ASP A 109 3.56 5.20 -6.70
CA ASP A 109 2.82 6.25 -7.41
C ASP A 109 1.71 6.84 -6.53
N ILE A 110 0.93 5.99 -5.85
CA ILE A 110 -0.15 6.45 -4.95
C ILE A 110 0.44 7.24 -3.78
N TYR A 111 1.54 6.77 -3.20
CA TYR A 111 2.22 7.48 -2.12
C TYR A 111 2.71 8.85 -2.59
N LEU A 112 3.44 8.92 -3.72
CA LEU A 112 3.94 10.17 -4.27
C LEU A 112 2.82 11.13 -4.63
N PHE A 113 1.77 10.65 -5.29
CA PHE A 113 0.56 11.43 -5.61
C PHE A 113 -0.06 12.04 -4.35
N THR A 114 -0.17 11.26 -3.28
CA THR A 114 -0.71 11.70 -1.99
C THR A 114 0.21 12.73 -1.33
N GLN A 115 1.52 12.49 -1.34
CA GLN A 115 2.50 13.44 -0.81
C GLN A 115 2.50 14.74 -1.60
N GLU A 116 2.45 14.71 -2.92
CA GLU A 116 2.39 15.92 -3.75
C GLU A 116 1.15 16.75 -3.48
N ARG A 117 -0.02 16.09 -3.39
CA ARG A 117 -1.29 16.75 -3.04
C ARG A 117 -1.20 17.50 -1.72
N TYR A 118 -0.67 16.84 -0.69
CA TYR A 118 -0.66 17.39 0.66
C TYR A 118 0.57 18.26 0.98
N ASN A 119 1.71 18.06 0.33
CA ASN A 119 2.85 19.00 0.40
C ASN A 119 2.55 20.32 -0.32
N LYS A 120 1.82 20.29 -1.45
CA LYS A 120 1.41 21.52 -2.15
C LYS A 120 0.39 22.33 -1.34
N ASN A 121 -0.31 21.74 -0.37
CA ASN A 121 -1.20 22.47 0.53
C ASN A 121 -0.48 23.34 1.58
N VAL A 122 0.82 23.15 1.80
CA VAL A 122 1.63 24.12 2.55
C VAL A 122 1.79 25.42 1.76
N LEU A 123 1.87 25.35 0.42
CA LEU A 123 1.95 26.52 -0.46
C LEU A 123 0.57 27.17 -0.70
N VAL A 124 -0.52 26.41 -0.71
CA VAL A 124 -1.90 26.97 -0.85
C VAL A 124 -2.32 27.86 0.34
N ARG A 125 -1.61 27.81 1.49
CA ARG A 125 -1.73 28.83 2.55
C ARG A 125 -1.34 30.26 2.08
N THR A 126 -0.80 30.41 0.87
CA THR A 126 -0.50 31.71 0.23
C THR A 126 -1.55 32.18 -0.78
N GLY A 127 -2.70 31.51 -0.92
CA GLY A 127 -3.88 32.07 -1.58
C GLY A 127 -4.20 31.58 -3.00
N GLU A 128 -3.62 30.46 -3.45
CA GLU A 128 -4.02 29.84 -4.72
C GLU A 128 -4.98 28.67 -4.50
N SER A 129 -6.14 28.72 -5.17
CA SER A 129 -7.20 27.71 -5.19
C SER A 129 -6.70 26.26 -5.10
N LEU A 130 -7.21 25.51 -4.10
CA LEU A 130 -7.14 24.04 -4.02
C LEU A 130 -7.52 23.44 -5.38
N PHE A 131 -6.56 22.83 -6.07
CA PHE A 131 -6.85 22.00 -7.24
C PHE A 131 -7.92 20.98 -6.82
N GLY A 132 -9.01 20.95 -7.61
CA GLY A 132 -10.17 20.11 -7.35
C GLY A 132 -9.81 18.64 -7.16
N VAL A 133 -10.77 17.88 -6.64
CA VAL A 133 -10.65 16.42 -6.56
C VAL A 133 -10.37 15.88 -7.96
N ASP A 134 -9.15 15.39 -8.22
CA ASP A 134 -8.82 14.68 -9.45
C ASP A 134 -9.35 13.25 -9.36
N ALA A 135 -10.68 13.14 -9.34
CA ALA A 135 -11.40 11.88 -9.21
C ALA A 135 -11.03 10.91 -10.33
N ARG A 136 -10.63 11.44 -11.49
CA ARG A 136 -10.14 10.65 -12.62
C ARG A 136 -8.81 10.00 -12.29
N THR A 137 -7.81 10.76 -11.86
CA THR A 137 -6.49 10.21 -11.48
C THR A 137 -6.61 9.25 -10.29
N VAL A 138 -7.46 9.55 -9.30
CA VAL A 138 -7.73 8.61 -8.20
C VAL A 138 -8.36 7.31 -8.71
N GLY A 139 -9.31 7.39 -9.64
CA GLY A 139 -9.91 6.23 -10.29
C GLY A 139 -8.90 5.39 -11.08
N GLU A 140 -8.03 6.04 -11.85
CA GLU A 140 -6.96 5.39 -12.62
C GLU A 140 -5.95 4.70 -11.68
N LEU A 141 -5.53 5.35 -10.59
CA LEU A 141 -4.65 4.75 -9.58
C LEU A 141 -5.31 3.57 -8.86
N THR A 142 -6.61 3.66 -8.56
CA THR A 142 -7.37 2.57 -7.94
C THR A 142 -7.44 1.35 -8.86
N ALA A 143 -7.73 1.58 -10.15
CA ALA A 143 -7.78 0.51 -11.16
C ALA A 143 -6.42 -0.16 -11.35
N ARG A 144 -5.35 0.63 -11.53
CA ARG A 144 -3.97 0.13 -11.65
C ARG A 144 -3.55 -0.69 -10.44
N LEU A 145 -3.96 -0.27 -9.23
CA LEU A 145 -3.67 -1.00 -8.00
C LEU A 145 -4.39 -2.36 -7.97
N GLY A 146 -5.64 -2.40 -8.44
CA GLY A 146 -6.42 -3.63 -8.65
C GLY A 146 -5.71 -4.60 -9.61
N GLU A 147 -5.43 -4.14 -10.82
CA GLU A 147 -4.78 -4.93 -11.88
C GLU A 147 -3.41 -5.46 -11.44
N ALA A 148 -2.60 -4.61 -10.81
CA ALA A 148 -1.29 -5.00 -10.33
C ALA A 148 -1.40 -6.05 -9.20
N TYR A 149 -2.34 -5.89 -8.27
CA TYR A 149 -2.58 -6.87 -7.20
C TYR A 149 -3.08 -8.21 -7.75
N ASP A 150 -4.02 -8.20 -8.67
CA ASP A 150 -4.59 -9.42 -9.26
C ASP A 150 -3.53 -10.21 -10.04
N SER A 151 -2.62 -9.50 -10.71
CA SER A 151 -1.47 -10.10 -11.39
C SER A 151 -0.54 -10.86 -10.43
N LEU A 152 -0.40 -10.40 -9.17
CA LEU A 152 0.38 -11.11 -8.15
C LEU A 152 -0.30 -12.41 -7.70
N GLN A 153 -1.62 -12.45 -7.69
CA GLN A 153 -2.38 -13.65 -7.27
C GLN A 153 -2.25 -14.78 -8.29
N MET A 154 -2.00 -14.46 -9.56
CA MET A 154 -1.78 -15.46 -10.61
C MET A 154 -0.33 -15.99 -10.67
N GLY A 155 0.63 -15.35 -10.00
CA GLY A 155 2.04 -15.75 -9.97
C GLY A 155 2.38 -16.72 -8.83
N SER A 156 2.69 -17.98 -9.16
CA SER A 156 3.16 -19.01 -8.22
C SER A 156 4.68 -19.22 -8.36
N ILE A 157 5.51 -18.40 -7.71
CA ILE A 157 6.98 -18.58 -7.72
C ILE A 157 7.62 -18.24 -6.36
N GLU A 158 6.99 -18.64 -5.24
CA GLU A 158 7.61 -18.46 -3.91
C GLU A 158 8.33 -19.73 -3.42
N ARG A 159 7.86 -20.92 -3.81
CA ARG A 159 8.41 -22.20 -3.30
C ARG A 159 9.85 -22.48 -3.75
N SER A 160 10.25 -21.99 -4.92
CA SER A 160 11.60 -22.24 -5.46
C SER A 160 12.69 -21.41 -4.78
N PHE A 161 12.36 -20.23 -4.24
CA PHE A 161 13.36 -19.30 -3.67
C PHE A 161 13.74 -19.65 -2.22
N ILE A 162 12.79 -20.18 -1.45
CA ILE A 162 13.01 -20.65 -0.07
C ILE A 162 14.11 -21.72 -0.02
N GLY A 163 14.12 -22.64 -1.00
CA GLY A 163 15.15 -23.68 -1.12
C GLY A 163 16.56 -23.13 -1.37
N THR A 164 16.67 -21.93 -1.97
CA THR A 164 17.94 -21.24 -2.22
C THR A 164 18.40 -20.46 -0.99
N LEU A 165 17.49 -19.80 -0.27
CA LEU A 165 17.82 -19.08 0.98
C LEU A 165 18.39 -20.01 2.06
N HIS A 166 17.90 -21.25 2.17
CA HIS A 166 18.39 -22.23 3.15
C HIS A 166 19.81 -22.74 2.88
N ARG A 167 20.36 -22.51 1.68
CA ARG A 167 21.71 -22.97 1.29
C ARG A 167 22.79 -21.89 1.47
N LEU A 168 22.41 -20.68 1.90
CA LEU A 168 23.26 -19.52 2.15
C LEU A 168 23.35 -19.22 3.65
#